data_AF-L7FMR2-F1
#
_entry.id   AF-L7FMR2-F1
#
_cell.length_a   1.000
_cell.length_b   1.000
_cell.length_c   1.000
_cell.angle_alpha   90.00
_cell.angle_beta   90.00
_cell.angle_gamma   90.00
#
_symmetry.space_group_name_H-M   'P 1'
#
loop_
_entity.id
_entity.type
_entity.pdbx_description
1 polymer ?
#
loop_
_entity_poly.entity_id
_entity_poly.type
_entity_poly.pdbx_seq_one_letter_code
_entity_poly.pdbx_strand_id
1 'polypeptide(L)'
;MEQNFNFGLENGERQKLEEITKKKISNIVFNSFEDDWSKDTSVFDDKIKGKSDLLFLIEDDQKNKFGGVYYGTIDKSGQWLKNDTSFIFSIVRNGELNPKILC
;
A
#
# COMPACT_ATOMS: atom_id res chain seq x y z
N MET A 1 3.79 26.19 -5.29
CA MET A 1 3.56 25.04 -6.21
C MET A 1 3.16 23.89 -5.33
N GLU A 2 1.87 23.60 -5.24
CA GLU A 2 1.40 22.37 -4.60
C GLU A 2 1.85 21.23 -5.51
N GLN A 3 2.79 20.41 -5.03
CA GLN A 3 2.97 19.11 -5.64
C GLN A 3 1.65 18.38 -5.41
N ASN A 4 0.88 18.16 -6.47
CA ASN A 4 -0.26 17.26 -6.44
C ASN A 4 0.31 15.90 -6.08
N PHE A 5 0.30 15.58 -4.78
CA PHE A 5 0.91 14.39 -4.24
C PHE A 5 0.05 13.21 -4.66
N ASN A 6 0.34 12.73 -5.86
CA ASN A 6 -0.31 11.57 -6.41
C ASN A 6 0.35 10.38 -5.70
N PHE A 7 -0.41 9.61 -4.93
CA PHE A 7 0.03 8.52 -4.04
C PHE A 7 0.70 7.33 -4.76
N GLY A 8 1.42 7.57 -5.86
CA GLY A 8 1.80 6.57 -6.86
C GLY A 8 0.60 6.06 -7.68
N LEU A 9 -0.53 6.77 -7.67
CA LEU A 9 -1.81 6.26 -8.21
C LEU A 9 -2.33 7.10 -9.38
N GLU A 10 -2.46 6.53 -10.57
CA GLU A 10 -2.88 7.26 -11.77
C GLU A 10 -4.18 6.69 -12.36
N ASN A 11 -4.78 7.37 -13.34
CA ASN A 11 -5.77 6.78 -14.26
C ASN A 11 -6.93 5.99 -13.59
N GLY A 12 -7.46 6.46 -12.46
CA GLY A 12 -8.58 5.82 -11.75
C GLY A 12 -8.18 4.70 -10.78
N GLU A 13 -6.89 4.39 -10.64
CA GLU A 13 -6.36 3.41 -9.69
C GLU A 13 -6.78 3.70 -8.25
N ARG A 14 -6.70 4.97 -7.81
CA ARG A 14 -7.16 5.40 -6.49
C ARG A 14 -8.62 5.08 -6.27
N GLN A 15 -9.49 5.41 -7.23
CA GLN A 15 -10.92 5.14 -7.11
C GLN A 15 -11.16 3.63 -6.98
N LYS A 16 -10.46 2.80 -7.75
CA LYS A 16 -10.57 1.34 -7.66
C LYS A 16 -10.09 0.79 -6.33
N LEU A 17 -8.98 1.29 -5.80
CA LEU A 17 -8.52 0.92 -4.46
C LEU A 17 -9.53 1.32 -3.38
N GLU A 18 -10.09 2.53 -3.44
CA GLU A 18 -11.11 2.98 -2.48
C GLU A 18 -12.42 2.16 -2.59
N GLU A 19 -12.80 1.75 -3.80
CA GLU A 19 -13.96 0.86 -4.04
C GLU A 19 -13.73 -0.53 -3.42
N ILE A 20 -12.58 -1.18 -3.68
CA ILE A 20 -12.32 -2.54 -3.16
C ILE A 20 -12.05 -2.56 -1.66
N THR A 21 -11.44 -1.51 -1.11
CA THR A 21 -11.18 -1.40 0.33
C THR A 21 -12.37 -0.89 1.12
N LYS A 22 -13.36 -0.28 0.45
CA LYS A 22 -14.47 0.45 1.07
C LYS A 22 -14.00 1.55 2.03
N LYS A 23 -12.80 2.10 1.82
CA LYS A 23 -12.19 3.18 2.61
C LYS A 23 -11.62 4.25 1.69
N LYS A 24 -11.45 5.46 2.22
CA LYS A 24 -10.75 6.56 1.54
C LYS A 24 -9.26 6.50 1.85
N ILE A 25 -8.44 6.69 0.83
CA ILE A 25 -6.98 6.82 1.01
C ILE A 25 -6.71 8.28 1.41
N SER A 26 -6.01 8.50 2.53
CA SER A 26 -5.83 9.84 3.08
C SER A 26 -4.37 10.27 3.25
N ASN A 27 -3.51 9.41 3.80
CA ASN A 27 -2.16 9.78 4.21
C ASN A 27 -1.13 8.78 3.70
N ILE A 28 0.04 9.27 3.31
CA ILE A 28 1.22 8.43 3.08
C ILE A 28 1.90 8.21 4.42
N VAL A 29 1.99 6.95 4.83
CA VAL A 29 2.68 6.57 6.08
C VAL A 29 4.16 6.32 5.82
N PHE A 30 4.49 5.79 4.64
CA PHE A 30 5.84 5.48 4.22
C PHE A 30 5.95 5.66 2.69
N ASN A 31 7.07 6.21 2.22
CA ASN A 31 7.36 6.44 0.80
C ASN A 31 8.77 5.93 0.46
N SER A 32 8.88 4.87 -0.35
CA SER A 32 10.19 4.27 -0.70
C SER A 32 11.11 5.17 -1.54
N PHE A 33 10.61 6.28 -2.08
CA PHE A 33 11.43 7.29 -2.77
C PHE A 33 12.07 8.31 -1.83
N GLU A 34 11.53 8.46 -0.61
CA GLU A 34 11.95 9.49 0.36
C GLU A 34 12.50 8.87 1.66
N ASP A 35 11.94 7.74 2.06
CA ASP A 35 12.23 7.07 3.32
C ASP A 35 13.27 5.97 3.14
N ASP A 36 14.17 5.87 4.12
CA ASP A 36 15.18 4.81 4.12
C ASP A 36 14.54 3.45 4.35
N TRP A 37 14.82 2.52 3.44
CA TRP A 37 14.47 1.11 3.55
C TRP A 37 15.67 0.18 3.32
N SER A 38 16.88 0.74 3.41
CA SER A 38 18.13 0.00 3.27
C SER A 38 18.25 -1.05 4.37
N LYS A 39 19.02 -2.10 4.07
CA LYS A 39 19.35 -3.13 5.05
C LYS A 39 20.02 -2.48 6.27
N ASP A 40 19.54 -2.81 7.47
CA ASP A 40 20.02 -2.35 8.78
C ASP A 40 19.69 -0.89 9.19
N THR A 41 19.24 -0.04 8.26
CA THR A 41 18.88 1.38 8.57
C THR A 41 17.43 1.73 8.21
N SER A 42 16.66 0.77 7.70
CA SER A 42 15.25 0.96 7.34
C SER A 42 14.41 1.54 8.47
N VAL A 43 13.67 2.61 8.16
CA VAL A 43 12.70 3.25 9.07
C VAL A 43 11.28 2.72 8.88
N PHE A 44 11.09 1.70 8.04
CA PHE A 44 9.76 1.20 7.68
C PHE A 44 8.95 0.75 8.88
N ASP A 45 9.53 -0.10 9.75
CA ASP A 45 8.85 -0.65 10.93
C ASP A 45 8.37 0.47 11.87
N ASP A 46 9.25 1.44 12.17
CA ASP A 46 8.93 2.57 13.04
C ASP A 46 7.79 3.44 12.49
N LYS A 47 7.71 3.61 11.17
CA LYS A 47 6.66 4.43 10.55
C LYS A 47 5.28 3.78 10.57
N ILE A 48 5.21 2.46 10.39
CA ILE A 48 3.92 1.73 10.34
C ILE A 48 3.45 1.25 11.71
N LYS A 49 4.34 1.16 12.70
CA LYS A 49 4.01 0.70 14.06
C LYS A 49 2.95 1.59 14.72
N GLY A 50 1.98 0.93 15.36
CA GLY A 50 0.82 1.56 15.99
C GLY A 50 -0.22 2.11 15.01
N LYS A 51 -0.02 1.96 13.70
CA LYS A 51 -1.00 2.34 12.68
C LYS A 51 -1.93 1.17 12.35
N SER A 52 -3.11 1.51 11.84
CA SER A 52 -4.15 0.56 11.43
C SER A 52 -4.70 0.95 10.07
N ASP A 53 -5.48 0.06 9.45
CA ASP A 53 -6.10 0.30 8.13
C ASP A 53 -5.07 0.69 7.05
N LEU A 54 -3.99 -0.09 6.97
CA LEU A 54 -2.89 0.17 6.05
C LEU A 54 -3.12 -0.49 4.69
N LEU A 55 -2.88 0.27 3.64
CA LEU A 55 -2.76 -0.21 2.27
C LEU A 55 -1.29 -0.12 1.87
N PHE A 56 -0.72 -1.25 1.48
CA PHE A 56 0.62 -1.35 0.92
C PHE A 56 0.51 -1.41 -0.59
N LEU A 57 1.14 -0.46 -1.28
CA LEU A 57 1.18 -0.38 -2.73
C LEU A 57 2.62 -0.55 -3.19
N ILE A 58 2.84 -1.47 -4.12
CA ILE A 58 4.11 -1.73 -4.77
C ILE A 58 3.94 -1.52 -6.26
N GLU A 59 4.91 -0.83 -6.87
CA GLU A 59 5.07 -0.74 -8.31
C GLU A 59 6.39 -1.43 -8.69
N ASP A 60 6.35 -2.32 -9.68
CA ASP A 60 7.55 -2.96 -10.21
C ASP A 60 8.17 -2.18 -11.39
N ASP A 61 9.31 -2.68 -11.88
CA ASP A 61 10.03 -2.08 -13.01
C ASP A 61 9.28 -2.15 -14.35
N GLN A 62 8.22 -2.96 -14.43
CA GLN A 62 7.33 -3.10 -15.57
C GLN A 62 6.03 -2.31 -15.42
N LYS A 63 5.94 -1.41 -14.42
CA LYS A 63 4.75 -0.59 -14.15
C LYS A 63 3.51 -1.40 -13.76
N ASN A 64 3.68 -2.64 -13.29
CA ASN A 64 2.60 -3.35 -12.62
C ASN A 64 2.43 -2.79 -11.22
N LYS A 65 1.18 -2.69 -10.76
CA LYS A 65 0.85 -2.21 -9.41
C LYS A 65 0.03 -3.24 -8.67
N PHE A 66 0.51 -3.63 -7.49
CA PHE A 66 -0.08 -4.67 -6.66
C PHE A 66 0.25 -4.40 -5.18
N GLY A 67 -0.31 -5.23 -4.29
CA GLY A 67 0.01 -5.11 -2.87
C GLY A 67 -1.02 -5.79 -2.00
N GLY A 68 -1.24 -5.23 -0.82
CA GLY A 68 -2.14 -5.81 0.18
C GLY A 68 -2.71 -4.78 1.13
N VAL A 69 -3.78 -5.18 1.79
CA VAL A 69 -4.49 -4.36 2.77
C VAL A 69 -4.54 -5.10 4.10
N TYR A 70 -4.18 -4.40 5.17
CA TYR A 70 -4.26 -4.90 6.53
C TYR A 70 -5.10 -3.95 7.38
N TYR A 71 -6.28 -4.43 7.81
CA TYR A 71 -7.22 -3.64 8.62
C TYR A 71 -6.96 -3.73 10.14
N GLY A 72 -5.99 -4.54 10.56
CA GLY A 72 -5.60 -4.60 11.97
C GLY A 72 -4.62 -3.48 12.33
N THR A 73 -4.14 -3.49 13.58
CA THR A 73 -3.08 -2.58 14.04
C THR A 73 -1.73 -3.28 13.99
N ILE A 74 -0.69 -2.58 13.55
CA ILE A 74 0.69 -3.09 13.60
C ILE A 74 1.24 -2.86 15.00
N ASP A 75 1.03 -3.80 15.91
CA ASP A 75 1.46 -3.71 17.32
C ASP A 75 2.71 -4.53 17.64
N LYS A 76 3.16 -5.39 16.72
CA LYS A 76 4.31 -6.28 16.89
C LYS A 76 5.15 -6.34 15.62
N SER A 77 6.46 -6.43 15.83
CA SER A 77 7.47 -6.59 14.77
C SER A 77 8.05 -8.00 14.82
N GLY A 78 8.42 -8.57 13.67
CA GLY A 78 9.01 -9.92 13.58
C GLY A 78 8.04 -11.07 13.88
N GLN A 79 6.73 -10.80 13.87
CA GLN A 79 5.68 -11.80 14.11
C GLN A 79 4.62 -11.74 13.02
N TRP A 80 3.97 -12.88 12.77
CA TRP A 80 2.80 -12.92 11.90
C TRP A 80 1.61 -12.28 12.60
N LEU A 81 1.07 -11.23 11.97
CA LEU A 81 -0.19 -10.63 12.36
C LEU A 81 -1.32 -11.27 11.55
N LYS A 82 -2.34 -11.79 12.22
CA LYS A 82 -3.49 -12.43 11.57
C LYS A 82 -4.69 -11.48 11.56
N ASN A 83 -5.39 -11.39 10.43
CA ASN A 83 -6.69 -10.73 10.31
C ASN A 83 -7.47 -11.34 9.13
N ASP A 84 -8.69 -11.83 9.40
CA ASP A 84 -9.52 -12.54 8.42
C ASP A 84 -10.12 -11.63 7.33
N THR A 85 -9.94 -10.30 7.45
CA THR A 85 -10.41 -9.30 6.46
C THR A 85 -9.29 -8.76 5.58
N SER A 86 -8.05 -9.19 5.81
CA SER A 86 -6.91 -8.76 4.99
C SER A 86 -6.89 -9.51 3.66
N PHE A 87 -6.45 -8.84 2.61
CA PHE A 87 -6.37 -9.43 1.28
C PHE A 87 -5.22 -8.82 0.48
N ILE A 88 -4.80 -9.55 -0.56
CA ILE A 88 -3.85 -9.07 -1.56
C ILE A 88 -4.58 -8.68 -2.84
N PHE A 89 -4.00 -7.78 -3.61
CA PHE A 89 -4.60 -7.29 -4.85
C PHE A 89 -3.55 -7.06 -5.94
N SER A 90 -4.03 -7.06 -7.18
CA SER A 90 -3.35 -6.51 -8.35
C SER A 90 -4.27 -5.46 -8.96
N ILE A 91 -3.78 -4.25 -9.25
CA ILE A 91 -4.58 -3.20 -9.88
C ILE A 91 -4.15 -2.89 -11.32
N VAL A 92 -2.86 -2.90 -11.60
CA VAL A 92 -2.32 -2.66 -12.95
C VAL A 92 -1.47 -3.84 -13.36
N ARG A 93 -1.69 -4.33 -14.58
CA ARG A 93 -0.90 -5.39 -15.19
C ARG A 93 -0.60 -5.04 -16.65
N ASN A 94 0.67 -5.05 -17.02
CA ASN A 94 1.14 -4.69 -18.36
C ASN A 94 0.63 -3.32 -18.82
N GLY A 95 0.57 -2.35 -17.90
CA GLY A 95 0.06 -1.00 -18.17
C GLY A 95 -1.47 -0.86 -18.23
N GLU A 96 -2.22 -1.96 -18.08
CA GLU A 96 -3.69 -1.92 -18.09
C GLU A 96 -4.25 -1.98 -16.66
N LEU A 97 -5.20 -1.07 -16.35
CA LEU A 97 -5.99 -1.13 -15.13
C LEU A 97 -6.91 -2.37 -15.17
N ASN A 98 -6.55 -3.40 -14.42
CA ASN A 98 -7.26 -4.67 -14.35
C ASN A 98 -7.32 -5.17 -12.89
N PRO A 99 -8.21 -4.59 -12.06
CA PRO A 99 -8.27 -4.89 -10.64
C PRO A 99 -8.69 -6.33 -10.35
N LYS A 100 -7.90 -7.01 -9.53
CA LYS A 100 -8.16 -8.37 -9.03
C LYS A 100 -7.87 -8.44 -7.54
N ILE A 101 -8.84 -8.92 -6.78
CA ILE A 101 -8.66 -9.33 -5.38
C ILE A 101 -8.19 -10.78 -5.40
N LEU A 102 -7.17 -11.08 -4.62
CA LEU A 102 -6.58 -12.40 -4.47
C LEU A 102 -6.79 -12.83 -3.00
N CYS A 103 -7.29 -14.04 -2.81
CA CYS A 103 -7.61 -14.62 -1.50
C CYS A 103 -6.83 -15.91 -1.25
#